data_AF-A0A1I0QS82-F1
#
_entry.id   AF-A0A1I0QS82-F1
#
_cell.length_a   1.000
_cell.length_b   1.000
_cell.length_c   1.000
_cell.angle_alpha   90.00
_cell.angle_beta   90.00
_cell.angle_gamma   90.00
#
_symmetry.space_group_name_H-M   'P 1'
#
loop_
_entity.id
_entity.type
_entity.pdbx_description
1 polymer ?
#
loop_
_entity_poly.entity_id
_entity_poly.type
_entity_poly.pdbx_seq_one_letter_code
_entity_poly.pdbx_strand_id
1 'polypeptide(L)'
;MNDKIMELLWQRSEVALKEISIHYGNLLHSIAYHVLPSNDDVEECVNDTLLDIWNSVPPKEPESISSYACMIVRRKAIDRVRFYTAKKRGGTEYEISLAEMDECILNINAIQSEDSDLSDVINEFLGELSAEHRHIFMSRYYGFQSVEEIANRHSISKNAVNVRLTRMRKKLKIYLTERSIFV
;
A
#
# COMPACT_ATOMS: atom_id res chain seq x y z
N MET A 1 17.02 12.96 3.97
CA MET A 1 16.65 12.57 2.58
C MET A 1 15.29 13.15 2.22
N ASN A 2 14.22 12.84 2.97
CA ASN A 2 12.90 13.45 2.77
C ASN A 2 12.96 14.98 2.71
N ASP A 3 13.61 15.64 3.68
CA ASP A 3 13.72 17.11 3.72
C ASP A 3 14.37 17.69 2.46
N LYS A 4 15.40 17.03 1.93
CA LYS A 4 16.08 17.43 0.69
C LYS A 4 15.16 17.31 -0.53
N ILE A 5 14.45 16.18 -0.66
CA ILE A 5 13.50 15.99 -1.77
C ILE A 5 12.38 17.03 -1.67
N MET A 6 11.90 17.30 -0.45
CA MET A 6 10.87 18.27 -0.17
C MET A 6 11.30 19.68 -0.57
N GLU A 7 12.50 20.11 -0.16
CA GLU A 7 13.07 21.39 -0.56
C GLU A 7 13.14 21.53 -2.09
N LEU A 8 13.61 20.50 -2.80
CA LEU A 8 13.68 20.49 -4.26
C LEU A 8 12.29 20.61 -4.92
N LEU A 9 11.26 19.95 -4.37
CA LEU A 9 9.88 20.07 -4.84
C LEU A 9 9.35 21.50 -4.66
N TRP A 10 9.61 22.11 -3.51
CA TRP A 10 9.22 23.49 -3.22
C TRP A 10 9.89 24.50 -4.13
N GLN A 11 11.16 24.26 -4.47
CA GLN A 11 11.91 25.07 -5.42
C GLN A 11 11.52 24.79 -6.89
N ARG A 12 10.58 23.88 -7.15
CA ARG A 12 10.20 23.44 -8.50
C ARG A 12 11.42 22.96 -9.30
N SER A 13 12.31 22.21 -8.67
CA SER A 13 13.46 21.58 -9.32
C SER A 13 13.11 20.17 -9.78
N GLU A 14 13.21 19.89 -11.09
CA GLU A 14 12.95 18.56 -11.67
C GLU A 14 13.86 17.47 -11.10
N VAL A 15 15.00 17.86 -10.50
CA VAL A 15 15.89 16.96 -9.76
C VAL A 15 15.14 16.20 -8.66
N ALA A 16 14.09 16.80 -8.07
CA ALA A 16 13.26 16.13 -7.08
C ALA A 16 12.67 14.81 -7.59
N LEU A 17 12.15 14.80 -8.82
CA LEU A 17 11.53 13.60 -9.41
C LEU A 17 12.57 12.50 -9.65
N LYS A 18 13.79 12.90 -10.04
CA LYS A 18 14.91 11.98 -10.18
C LYS A 18 15.30 11.36 -8.83
N GLU A 19 15.39 12.16 -7.76
CA GLU A 19 15.69 11.64 -6.42
C GLU A 19 14.59 10.70 -5.91
N ILE A 20 13.31 11.01 -6.16
CA ILE A 20 12.18 10.12 -5.83
C ILE A 20 12.29 8.81 -6.60
N SER A 21 12.56 8.87 -7.90
CA SER A 21 12.72 7.67 -8.74
C SER A 21 13.89 6.79 -8.27
N ILE A 22 15.04 7.39 -7.96
CA ILE A 22 16.22 6.66 -7.47
C ILE A 22 15.95 5.98 -6.12
N HIS A 23 15.34 6.69 -5.19
CA HIS A 23 15.20 6.19 -3.81
C HIS A 23 13.95 5.33 -3.59
N TYR A 24 12.87 5.60 -4.31
CA TYR A 24 11.57 4.99 -4.08
C TYR A 24 11.01 4.26 -5.31
N GLY A 25 11.60 4.41 -6.50
CA GLY A 25 11.10 3.82 -7.75
C GLY A 25 10.84 2.32 -7.67
N ASN A 26 11.79 1.53 -7.11
CA ASN A 26 11.60 0.09 -6.95
C ASN A 26 10.40 -0.26 -6.06
N LEU A 27 10.15 0.53 -5.00
CA LEU A 27 9.02 0.33 -4.10
C LEU A 27 7.70 0.67 -4.81
N LEU A 28 7.65 1.81 -5.52
CA LEU A 28 6.47 2.23 -6.26
C LEU A 28 6.13 1.24 -7.38
N HIS A 29 7.15 0.80 -8.12
CA HIS A 29 7.01 -0.21 -9.17
C HIS A 29 6.51 -1.54 -8.58
N SER A 30 7.05 -2.00 -7.44
CA SER A 30 6.55 -3.20 -6.79
C SER A 30 5.06 -3.11 -6.48
N ILE A 31 4.61 -2.02 -5.84
CA ILE A 31 3.19 -1.86 -5.47
C ILE A 31 2.29 -1.89 -6.71
N ALA A 32 2.66 -1.15 -7.77
CA ALA A 32 1.89 -1.12 -9.01
C ALA A 32 1.89 -2.48 -9.73
N TYR A 33 3.03 -3.19 -9.72
CA TYR A 33 3.19 -4.51 -10.35
C TYR A 33 2.26 -5.57 -9.77
N HIS A 34 2.01 -5.54 -8.45
CA HIS A 34 1.10 -6.49 -7.81
C HIS A 34 -0.39 -6.21 -8.08
N VAL A 35 -0.71 -5.10 -8.76
CA VAL A 35 -2.07 -4.65 -9.06
C VAL A 35 -2.36 -4.66 -10.56
N LEU A 36 -1.41 -4.22 -11.38
CA LEU A 36 -1.60 -3.95 -12.81
C LEU A 36 -1.18 -5.15 -13.69
N PRO A 37 -1.80 -5.33 -14.87
CA PRO A 37 -1.63 -6.55 -15.66
C PRO A 37 -0.39 -6.57 -16.55
N SER A 38 0.26 -5.43 -16.79
CA SER A 38 1.43 -5.33 -17.67
C SER A 38 2.50 -4.39 -17.11
N ASN A 39 3.77 -4.61 -17.47
CA ASN A 39 4.86 -3.72 -17.06
C ASN A 39 4.71 -2.31 -17.66
N ASP A 40 4.16 -2.18 -18.87
CA ASP A 40 3.92 -0.86 -19.48
C ASP A 40 2.91 -0.05 -18.65
N ASP A 41 1.84 -0.70 -18.16
CA ASP A 41 0.87 -0.05 -17.26
C ASP A 41 1.51 0.34 -15.92
N VAL A 42 2.47 -0.46 -15.43
CA VAL A 42 3.21 -0.18 -14.18
C VAL A 42 4.09 1.05 -14.35
N GLU A 43 4.90 1.11 -15.40
CA GLU A 43 5.78 2.24 -15.68
C GLU A 43 4.98 3.53 -15.87
N GLU A 44 3.88 3.47 -16.61
CA GLU A 44 2.98 4.62 -16.78
C GLU A 44 2.35 5.04 -15.43
N CYS A 45 1.94 4.08 -14.58
CA CYS A 45 1.38 4.38 -13.26
C CYS A 45 2.39 5.05 -12.33
N VAL A 46 3.66 4.63 -12.36
CA VAL A 46 4.74 5.25 -11.60
C VAL A 46 5.05 6.65 -12.13
N ASN A 47 5.09 6.85 -13.44
CA ASN A 47 5.30 8.17 -14.03
C ASN A 47 4.17 9.15 -13.68
N ASP A 48 2.92 8.71 -13.77
CA ASP A 48 1.77 9.48 -13.32
C ASP A 48 1.83 9.81 -11.83
N THR A 49 2.36 8.90 -11.01
CA THR A 49 2.58 9.14 -9.58
C THR A 49 3.56 10.28 -9.35
N LEU A 50 4.69 10.27 -10.08
CA LEU A 50 5.69 11.35 -10.01
C LEU A 50 5.08 12.70 -10.44
N LEU A 51 4.25 12.69 -11.48
CA LEU A 51 3.55 13.88 -11.96
C LEU A 51 2.51 14.40 -10.93
N ASP A 52 1.76 13.51 -10.28
CA ASP A 52 0.83 13.89 -9.21
C ASP A 52 1.57 14.49 -8.00
N ILE A 53 2.72 13.95 -7.63
CA ILE A 53 3.57 14.51 -6.57
C ILE A 53 4.03 15.92 -6.98
N TRP A 54 4.56 16.05 -8.20
CA TRP A 54 4.97 17.34 -8.77
C TRP A 54 3.84 18.36 -8.77
N ASN A 55 2.62 17.96 -9.10
CA ASN A 55 1.49 18.89 -9.19
C ASN A 55 0.86 19.22 -7.83
N SER A 56 1.08 18.38 -6.81
CA SER A 56 0.47 18.55 -5.49
C SER A 56 1.38 19.20 -4.44
N VAL A 57 2.69 19.16 -4.66
CA VAL A 57 3.69 19.78 -3.78
C VAL A 57 4.45 20.87 -4.54
N PRO A 58 4.39 22.14 -4.09
CA PRO A 58 3.52 22.73 -3.06
C PRO A 58 2.05 22.85 -3.55
N PRO A 59 1.05 23.05 -2.64
CA PRO A 59 1.18 23.43 -1.23
C PRO A 59 1.11 22.27 -0.24
N LYS A 60 0.93 21.01 -0.67
CA LYS A 60 0.92 19.90 0.28
C LYS A 60 2.28 19.73 0.96
N GLU A 61 2.24 19.44 2.25
CA GLU A 61 3.42 19.17 3.06
C GLU A 61 3.33 17.77 3.69
N PRO A 62 3.57 16.70 2.92
CA PRO A 62 3.56 15.36 3.47
C PRO A 62 4.73 15.15 4.44
N GLU A 63 4.46 14.57 5.62
CA GLU A 63 5.50 14.23 6.60
C GLU A 63 6.53 13.23 6.06
N SER A 64 6.10 12.35 5.15
CA SER A 64 6.95 11.36 4.50
C SER A 64 6.66 11.29 3.00
N ILE A 65 7.66 11.67 2.19
CA ILE A 65 7.58 11.60 0.73
C ILE A 65 7.39 10.15 0.26
N SER A 66 8.04 9.17 0.89
CA SER A 66 7.89 7.77 0.52
C SER A 66 6.48 7.26 0.79
N SER A 67 5.91 7.58 1.96
CA SER A 67 4.54 7.21 2.31
C SER A 67 3.53 7.89 1.39
N TYR A 68 3.74 9.17 1.09
CA TYR A 68 2.88 9.93 0.17
C TYR A 68 2.91 9.37 -1.25
N ALA A 69 4.10 9.04 -1.77
CA ALA A 69 4.27 8.41 -3.07
C ALA A 69 3.62 7.01 -3.13
N CYS A 70 3.80 6.20 -2.08
CA CYS A 70 3.18 4.88 -1.99
C CYS A 70 1.65 4.96 -1.97
N MET A 71 1.09 5.94 -1.25
CA MET A 71 -0.36 6.18 -1.22
C MET A 71 -0.88 6.54 -2.62
N ILE A 72 -0.20 7.44 -3.34
CA ILE A 72 -0.62 7.87 -4.68
C ILE A 72 -0.55 6.71 -5.68
N VAL A 73 0.60 6.01 -5.75
CA VAL A 73 0.76 4.91 -6.72
C VAL A 73 -0.23 3.79 -6.45
N ARG A 74 -0.46 3.45 -5.18
CA ARG A 74 -1.42 2.42 -4.78
C ARG A 74 -2.83 2.82 -5.22
N ARG A 75 -3.24 4.06 -4.94
CA ARG A 75 -4.55 4.58 -5.36
C ARG A 75 -4.70 4.51 -6.88
N LYS A 76 -3.74 5.04 -7.64
CA LYS A 76 -3.77 5.04 -9.10
C LYS A 76 -3.83 3.63 -9.69
N ALA A 77 -3.02 2.71 -9.19
CA ALA A 77 -3.01 1.33 -9.67
C ALA A 77 -4.36 0.65 -9.44
N ILE A 78 -4.97 0.88 -8.25
CA ILE A 78 -6.30 0.37 -7.91
C ILE A 78 -7.38 0.99 -8.82
N ASP A 79 -7.33 2.29 -9.05
CA ASP A 79 -8.30 2.99 -9.90
C ASP A 79 -8.23 2.48 -11.35
N ARG A 80 -7.01 2.31 -11.88
CA ARG A 80 -6.76 1.74 -13.21
C ARG A 80 -7.26 0.31 -13.32
N VAL A 81 -6.90 -0.57 -12.38
CA VAL A 81 -7.36 -1.97 -12.44
C VAL A 81 -8.88 -2.05 -12.32
N ARG A 82 -9.53 -1.24 -11.48
CA ARG A 82 -11.00 -1.15 -11.39
C ARG A 82 -11.63 -0.71 -12.71
N PHE A 83 -11.03 0.25 -13.40
CA PHE A 83 -11.47 0.68 -14.73
C PHE A 83 -11.37 -0.45 -15.77
N TYR A 84 -10.26 -1.21 -15.78
CA TYR A 84 -10.08 -2.34 -16.71
C TYR A 84 -10.96 -3.56 -16.37
N THR A 85 -11.09 -3.88 -15.08
CA THR A 85 -11.78 -5.10 -14.58
C THR A 85 -13.29 -4.96 -14.44
N ALA A 86 -13.86 -3.77 -14.71
CA ALA A 86 -15.29 -3.59 -14.92
C ALA A 86 -15.87 -4.54 -16.00
N LYS A 87 -15.04 -5.26 -16.77
CA LYS A 87 -15.44 -6.30 -17.74
C LYS A 87 -14.86 -7.71 -17.50
N LYS A 88 -13.87 -7.93 -16.64
CA LYS A 88 -13.30 -9.26 -16.32
C LYS A 88 -12.70 -9.23 -14.91
N ARG A 89 -13.19 -10.09 -14.02
CA ARG A 89 -12.59 -10.34 -12.69
C ARG A 89 -11.59 -11.49 -12.79
N GLY A 90 -10.46 -11.41 -12.07
CA GLY A 90 -9.68 -12.59 -11.70
C GLY A 90 -8.18 -12.53 -12.00
N GLY A 91 -7.35 -12.62 -10.96
CA GLY A 91 -6.04 -13.26 -10.97
C GLY A 91 -4.85 -12.48 -10.39
N THR A 92 -5.05 -11.24 -9.93
CA THR A 92 -3.93 -10.44 -9.36
C THR A 92 -3.77 -10.67 -7.86
N GLU A 93 -2.56 -10.47 -7.35
CA GLU A 93 -2.30 -10.56 -5.90
C GLU A 93 -3.10 -9.53 -5.10
N TYR A 94 -3.41 -8.38 -5.71
CA TYR A 94 -4.37 -7.42 -5.19
C TYR A 94 -5.74 -8.06 -4.88
N GLU A 95 -6.35 -8.74 -5.85
CA GLU A 95 -7.68 -9.36 -5.66
C GLU A 95 -7.65 -10.47 -4.60
N ILE A 96 -6.58 -11.27 -4.56
CA ILE A 96 -6.41 -12.33 -3.55
C ILE A 96 -6.26 -11.72 -2.15
N SER A 97 -5.45 -10.66 -2.04
CA SER A 97 -5.23 -9.93 -0.78
C SER A 97 -6.53 -9.29 -0.26
N LEU A 98 -7.38 -8.76 -1.16
CA LEU A 98 -8.70 -8.26 -0.81
C LEU A 98 -9.61 -9.38 -0.27
N ALA A 99 -9.73 -10.49 -0.99
CA ALA A 99 -10.56 -11.62 -0.56
C ALA A 99 -10.15 -12.17 0.82
N GLU A 100 -8.85 -12.18 1.11
CA GLU A 100 -8.32 -12.52 2.43
C GLU A 100 -8.75 -11.55 3.55
N MET A 101 -8.88 -10.26 3.22
CA MET A 101 -9.29 -9.20 4.15
C MET A 101 -10.80 -9.12 4.33
N ASP A 102 -11.60 -9.50 3.33
CA ASP A 102 -13.07 -9.48 3.38
C ASP A 102 -13.62 -10.38 4.51
N GLU A 103 -12.91 -11.46 4.85
CA GLU A 103 -13.23 -12.32 6.00
C GLU A 103 -13.15 -11.58 7.36
N CYS A 104 -12.42 -10.46 7.38
CA CYS A 104 -12.05 -9.72 8.59
C CYS A 104 -12.74 -8.36 8.67
N ILE A 105 -12.84 -7.63 7.57
CA ILE A 105 -13.35 -6.26 7.50
C ILE A 105 -14.57 -6.28 6.57
N LEU A 106 -15.78 -6.17 7.15
CA LEU A 106 -17.06 -6.16 6.42
C LEU A 106 -17.18 -5.05 5.36
N ASN A 107 -16.24 -4.07 5.35
CA ASN A 107 -16.20 -3.04 4.32
C ASN A 107 -14.76 -2.52 4.09
N ILE A 108 -13.98 -3.20 3.24
CA ILE A 108 -12.63 -2.73 2.85
C ILE A 108 -12.65 -1.34 2.20
N ASN A 109 -13.79 -0.90 1.63
CA ASN A 109 -13.90 0.44 1.07
C ASN A 109 -13.81 1.55 2.13
N ALA A 110 -14.03 1.24 3.42
CA ALA A 110 -13.79 2.18 4.51
C ALA A 110 -12.29 2.48 4.72
N ILE A 111 -11.39 1.56 4.33
CA ILE A 111 -9.93 1.77 4.36
C ILE A 111 -9.49 2.75 3.25
N GLN A 112 -10.37 3.06 2.30
CA GLN A 112 -10.12 4.03 1.23
C GLN A 112 -10.75 5.40 1.51
N SER A 113 -11.72 5.49 2.43
CA SER A 113 -12.21 6.78 2.92
C SER A 113 -11.18 7.39 3.87
N GLU A 114 -11.01 8.71 3.80
CA GLU A 114 -10.32 9.53 4.80
C GLU A 114 -11.11 9.54 6.14
N ASP A 115 -11.58 8.38 6.57
CA ASP A 115 -12.17 8.18 7.88
C ASP A 115 -10.99 8.10 8.85
N SER A 116 -10.63 9.26 9.41
CA SER A 116 -9.46 9.43 10.29
C SER A 116 -9.45 8.37 11.40
N ASP A 117 -10.63 8.07 11.92
CA ASP A 117 -10.81 7.18 13.06
C ASP A 117 -10.41 5.73 12.73
N LEU A 118 -10.78 5.23 11.54
CA LEU A 118 -10.39 3.88 11.11
C LEU A 118 -8.89 3.80 10.83
N SER A 119 -8.33 4.83 10.20
CA SER A 119 -6.90 4.88 9.88
C SER A 119 -6.04 4.91 11.15
N ASP A 120 -6.44 5.70 12.14
CA ASP A 120 -5.76 5.78 13.44
C ASP A 120 -5.81 4.45 14.18
N VAL A 121 -6.97 3.78 14.19
CA VAL A 121 -7.13 2.49 14.86
C VAL A 121 -6.31 1.39 14.18
N ILE A 122 -6.25 1.39 12.85
CA ILE A 122 -5.37 0.47 12.11
C ILE A 122 -3.90 0.75 12.46
N ASN A 123 -3.50 2.02 12.52
CA ASN A 123 -2.12 2.40 12.89
C ASN A 123 -1.77 1.96 14.31
N GLU A 124 -2.69 2.11 15.27
CA GLU A 124 -2.51 1.59 16.63
C GLU A 124 -2.32 0.07 16.65
N PHE A 125 -3.20 -0.67 15.96
CA PHE A 125 -3.09 -2.12 15.85
C PHE A 125 -1.75 -2.55 15.26
N LEU A 126 -1.31 -1.89 14.18
CA LEU A 126 0.00 -2.15 13.58
C LEU A 126 1.14 -1.82 14.56
N GLY A 127 0.96 -0.82 15.42
CA GLY A 127 1.88 -0.46 16.51
C GLY A 127 2.05 -1.56 17.56
N GLU A 128 1.01 -2.37 17.82
CA GLU A 128 1.06 -3.50 18.76
C GLU A 128 1.75 -4.76 18.21
N LEU A 129 1.92 -4.85 16.90
CA LEU A 129 2.60 -5.97 16.27
C LEU A 129 4.12 -5.88 16.45
N SER A 130 4.78 -7.04 16.53
CA SER A 130 6.24 -7.08 16.39
C SER A 130 6.66 -6.53 15.02
N ALA A 131 7.86 -5.97 14.93
CA ALA A 131 8.36 -5.38 13.68
C ALA A 131 8.29 -6.36 12.49
N GLU A 132 8.61 -7.64 12.73
CA GLU A 132 8.52 -8.70 11.72
C GLU A 132 7.07 -8.96 11.29
N HIS A 133 6.15 -9.08 12.24
CA HIS A 133 4.73 -9.29 11.96
C HIS A 133 4.11 -8.11 11.22
N ARG A 134 4.41 -6.87 11.65
CA ARG A 134 3.98 -5.65 10.95
C ARG A 134 4.49 -5.63 9.52
N HIS A 135 5.75 -5.99 9.28
CA HIS A 135 6.29 -6.03 7.92
C HIS A 135 5.57 -7.07 7.06
N ILE A 136 5.38 -8.29 7.55
CA ILE A 136 4.63 -9.35 6.84
C ILE A 136 3.21 -8.88 6.51
N PHE A 137 2.52 -8.26 7.47
CA PHE A 137 1.16 -7.76 7.29
C PHE A 137 1.08 -6.64 6.24
N MET A 138 1.97 -5.65 6.34
CA MET A 138 2.04 -4.54 5.39
C MET A 138 2.43 -5.01 3.98
N SER A 139 3.40 -5.91 3.87
CA SER A 139 3.77 -6.53 2.59
C SER A 139 2.59 -7.19 1.90
N ARG A 140 1.76 -7.92 2.65
CA ARG A 140 0.60 -8.61 2.08
C ARG A 140 -0.56 -7.66 1.73
N TYR A 141 -0.94 -6.78 2.65
CA TYR A 141 -2.21 -6.06 2.57
C TYR A 141 -2.10 -4.63 2.06
N TYR A 142 -0.95 -4.00 2.23
CA TYR A 142 -0.68 -2.68 1.67
C TYR A 142 0.07 -2.78 0.34
N GLY A 143 1.11 -3.62 0.29
CA GLY A 143 1.96 -3.82 -0.88
C GLY A 143 1.54 -4.95 -1.82
N PHE A 144 0.49 -5.71 -1.49
CA PHE A 144 -0.08 -6.78 -2.30
C PHE A 144 0.92 -7.87 -2.73
N GLN A 145 1.97 -8.10 -1.95
CA GLN A 145 2.93 -9.14 -2.25
C GLN A 145 2.34 -10.53 -2.02
N SER A 146 2.76 -11.48 -2.85
CA SER A 146 2.39 -12.89 -2.70
C SER A 146 2.98 -13.50 -1.43
N VAL A 147 2.32 -14.54 -0.93
CA VAL A 147 2.82 -15.33 0.22
C VAL A 147 4.21 -15.91 -0.06
N GLU A 148 4.50 -16.23 -1.33
CA GLU A 148 5.79 -16.74 -1.76
C GLU A 148 6.90 -15.70 -1.67
N GLU A 149 6.68 -14.48 -2.16
CA GLU A 149 7.65 -13.39 -2.05
C GLU A 149 7.96 -13.06 -0.59
N ILE A 150 6.92 -13.02 0.25
CA ILE A 150 7.07 -12.77 1.68
C ILE A 150 7.85 -13.91 2.35
N ALA A 151 7.53 -15.17 2.05
CA ALA A 151 8.24 -16.33 2.58
C ALA A 151 9.73 -16.29 2.24
N ASN A 152 10.05 -15.99 0.98
CA ASN A 152 11.42 -15.87 0.50
C ASN A 152 12.17 -14.72 1.20
N ARG A 153 11.55 -13.54 1.33
CA ARG A 153 12.17 -12.39 2.00
C ARG A 153 12.48 -12.66 3.47
N HIS A 154 11.57 -13.33 4.17
CA HIS A 154 11.73 -13.64 5.59
C HIS A 154 12.48 -14.95 5.87
N SER A 155 12.87 -15.70 4.82
CA SER A 155 13.50 -17.02 4.95
C SER A 155 12.67 -17.98 5.81
N ILE A 156 11.34 -17.97 5.64
CA ILE A 156 10.41 -18.86 6.33
C ILE A 156 9.53 -19.61 5.31
N SER A 157 8.80 -20.63 5.74
CA SER A 157 7.90 -21.36 4.84
C SER A 157 6.65 -20.56 4.48
N LYS A 158 6.07 -20.82 3.29
CA LYS A 158 4.75 -20.28 2.87
C LYS A 158 3.68 -20.57 3.93
N ASN A 159 3.72 -21.75 4.54
CA ASN A 159 2.82 -22.13 5.63
C ASN A 159 2.99 -21.24 6.86
N ALA A 160 4.23 -20.93 7.26
CA ALA A 160 4.49 -20.04 8.39
C ALA A 160 3.96 -18.62 8.12
N VAL A 161 4.12 -18.09 6.90
CA VAL A 161 3.52 -16.81 6.49
C VAL A 161 2.00 -16.86 6.61
N ASN A 162 1.35 -17.87 6.01
CA ASN A 162 -0.11 -18.04 6.07
C ASN A 162 -0.63 -18.09 7.52
N VAL A 163 -0.02 -18.92 8.36
CA VAL A 163 -0.41 -19.04 9.77
C VAL A 163 -0.28 -17.71 10.50
N ARG A 164 0.79 -16.94 10.26
CA ARG A 164 0.99 -15.61 10.86
C ARG A 164 -0.06 -14.62 10.34
N LEU A 165 -0.29 -14.55 9.04
CA LEU A 165 -1.31 -13.69 8.42
C LEU A 165 -2.70 -13.99 8.98
N THR A 166 -3.12 -15.26 9.02
CA THR A 166 -4.42 -15.66 9.60
C THR A 166 -4.54 -15.25 11.06
N ARG A 167 -3.50 -15.42 11.87
CA ARG A 167 -3.52 -15.01 13.28
C ARG A 167 -3.65 -13.49 13.43
N MET A 168 -2.89 -12.72 12.65
CA MET A 168 -2.95 -11.25 12.68
C MET A 168 -4.32 -10.74 12.20
N ARG A 169 -4.87 -11.31 11.13
CA ARG A 169 -6.23 -11.04 10.64
C ARG A 169 -7.30 -11.26 11.70
N LYS A 170 -7.23 -12.38 12.44
CA LYS A 170 -8.12 -12.67 13.57
C LYS A 170 -7.97 -11.66 14.70
N LYS A 171 -6.73 -11.26 15.03
CA LYS A 171 -6.47 -10.23 16.05
C LYS A 171 -7.04 -8.88 15.62
N LEU A 172 -6.82 -8.46 14.37
CA LEU A 172 -7.36 -7.22 13.82
C LEU A 172 -8.89 -7.20 13.91
N LYS A 173 -9.54 -8.32 13.56
CA LYS A 173 -11.00 -8.44 13.68
C LYS A 173 -11.49 -8.18 15.10
N ILE A 174 -10.87 -8.83 16.10
CA ILE A 174 -11.20 -8.62 17.51
C ILE A 174 -10.94 -7.17 17.93
N TYR A 175 -9.78 -6.62 17.56
CA TYR A 175 -9.34 -5.28 17.90
C TYR A 175 -10.32 -4.18 17.43
N LEU A 176 -10.83 -4.33 16.21
CA LEU A 176 -11.83 -3.43 15.62
C LEU A 176 -13.23 -3.64 16.23
N THR A 177 -13.60 -4.86 16.64
CA THR A 177 -14.89 -5.13 17.30
C THR A 177 -14.95 -4.49 18.68
N GLU A 178 -13.87 -4.60 19.45
CA GLU A 178 -13.76 -4.01 20.80
C GLU A 178 -13.87 -2.49 20.80
N ARG A 179 -13.47 -1.84 19.69
CA ARG A 179 -13.53 -0.39 19.51
C ARG A 179 -14.81 0.11 18.84
N SER A 180 -15.80 -0.77 18.65
CA SER A 180 -17.09 -0.45 18.00
C SER A 180 -16.97 0.15 16.59
N ILE A 181 -15.87 -0.11 15.90
CA ILE A 181 -15.67 0.26 14.49
C ILE A 181 -16.36 -0.76 13.58
N PHE A 182 -16.72 -1.92 14.12
CA PHE A 182 -17.65 -2.85 13.50
C PHE A 182 -19.08 -2.64 13.99
N VAL A 183 -19.99 -2.41 13.03
CA VAL A 183 -21.43 -2.71 13.12
C VAL A 183 -21.74 -3.82 12.12
#